data_AF-A0A6J1MCI7-F1
#
_entry.id   AF-A0A6J1MCI7-F1
#
_cell.length_a   1.000
_cell.length_b   1.000
_cell.length_c   1.000
_cell.angle_alpha   90.00
_cell.angle_beta   90.00
_cell.angle_gamma   90.00
#
_symmetry.space_group_name_H-M   'P 1'
#
loop_
_entity.id
_entity.type
_entity.pdbx_description
1 polymer ?
#
loop_
_entity_poly.entity_id
_entity_poly.type
_entity_poly.pdbx_seq_one_letter_code
_entity_poly.pdbx_strand_id
1 'polypeptide(L)'
;MQSRSFARQLHPGVIITQELKMKMFNFESLNREKAQLETDIEQIRKQQDSIEDQLAEALAEDEFQRCLNGQMMVTPNDDEMMEVFKKNLGTTIDKLASKYERKIYLDVDLQKLKMTIEKEIMKVNEEAAAAETASA
;
A
#
# COMPACT_ATOMS: atom_id res chain seq x y z
N MET A 1 -0.58 -9.98 -8.50
CA MET A 1 -1.68 -10.28 -9.46
C MET A 1 -1.16 -10.08 -10.87
N GLN A 2 -1.26 -11.07 -11.75
CA GLN A 2 -0.89 -10.89 -13.15
C GLN A 2 -1.84 -9.88 -13.80
N SER A 3 -1.33 -8.68 -14.06
CA SER A 3 -1.96 -7.66 -14.89
C SER A 3 -2.01 -8.16 -16.33
N ARG A 4 -3.04 -8.95 -16.67
CA ARG A 4 -3.44 -9.06 -18.08
C ARG A 4 -3.86 -7.65 -18.50
N SER A 5 -3.12 -7.06 -19.43
CA SER A 5 -3.47 -5.76 -19.99
C SER A 5 -4.90 -5.85 -20.56
N PHE A 6 -5.79 -4.95 -20.12
CA PHE A 6 -7.17 -4.84 -20.59
C PHE A 6 -7.25 -4.75 -22.12
N ALA A 7 -6.25 -4.15 -22.77
CA ALA A 7 -6.17 -4.07 -24.22
C ALA A 7 -6.19 -5.45 -24.91
N ARG A 8 -5.67 -6.50 -24.25
CA ARG A 8 -5.68 -7.87 -24.80
C ARG A 8 -7.04 -8.56 -24.71
N GLN A 9 -8.00 -7.97 -23.99
CA GLN A 9 -9.34 -8.52 -23.86
C GLN A 9 -10.31 -7.95 -24.92
N LEU A 10 -9.90 -6.93 -25.69
CA LEU A 10 -10.73 -6.33 -26.73
C LEU A 10 -10.64 -7.15 -28.03
N HIS A 11 -11.77 -7.31 -28.72
CA HIS A 11 -11.79 -7.88 -30.07
C HIS A 11 -11.13 -6.91 -31.09
N PRO A 12 -10.54 -7.44 -32.18
CA PRO A 12 -10.09 -6.61 -33.29
C PRO A 12 -11.22 -5.70 -33.80
N GLY A 13 -10.90 -4.46 -34.16
CA GLY A 13 -11.89 -3.51 -34.71
C GLY A 13 -12.81 -2.83 -33.69
N VAL A 14 -12.77 -3.22 -32.41
CA VAL A 14 -13.58 -2.57 -31.35
C VAL A 14 -13.18 -1.11 -31.17
N ILE A 15 -14.18 -0.22 -31.23
CA ILE A 15 -14.02 1.19 -30.90
C ILE A 15 -14.25 1.38 -29.39
N ILE A 16 -13.17 1.63 -28.65
CA ILE A 16 -13.23 1.85 -27.21
C ILE A 16 -13.89 3.21 -26.93
N THR A 17 -14.93 3.23 -26.09
CA THR A 17 -15.57 4.46 -25.62
C THR A 17 -14.60 5.32 -24.81
N GLN A 18 -14.81 6.64 -24.80
CA GLN A 18 -13.98 7.55 -24.01
C GLN A 18 -14.05 7.23 -22.52
N GLU A 19 -15.22 6.82 -22.03
CA GLU A 19 -15.43 6.44 -20.64
C GLU A 19 -14.58 5.21 -20.24
N LEU A 20 -14.57 4.17 -21.08
CA LEU A 20 -13.78 2.96 -20.83
C LEU A 20 -12.27 3.27 -20.85
N LYS A 21 -11.81 4.13 -21.77
CA LYS A 21 -10.42 4.62 -21.78
C LYS A 21 -10.04 5.32 -20.48
N MET A 22 -10.91 6.20 -19.98
CA MET A 22 -10.67 6.93 -18.73
C MET A 22 -10.62 5.98 -17.52
N LYS A 23 -11.49 4.96 -17.48
CA LYS A 23 -11.47 3.95 -16.41
C LYS A 23 -10.18 3.12 -16.43
N MET A 24 -9.74 2.69 -17.61
CA MET A 24 -8.47 1.97 -17.78
C MET A 24 -7.27 2.83 -17.33
N PHE A 25 -7.23 4.10 -17.74
CA PHE A 25 -6.20 5.04 -17.30
C PHE A 25 -6.20 5.25 -15.77
N ASN A 26 -7.38 5.44 -15.18
CA ASN A 26 -7.52 5.59 -13.73
C ASN A 26 -7.06 4.33 -12.99
N PHE A 27 -7.33 3.14 -13.51
CA PHE A 27 -6.86 1.88 -12.94
C PHE A 27 -5.33 1.78 -12.94
N GLU A 28 -4.68 2.18 -14.03
CA GLU A 28 -3.22 2.24 -14.10
C GLU A 28 -2.64 3.30 -13.16
N SER A 29 -3.31 4.45 -13.02
CA SER A 29 -2.93 5.49 -12.07
C SER A 29 -2.98 4.98 -10.62
N LEU A 30 -4.08 4.34 -10.22
CA LEU A 30 -4.24 3.77 -8.87
C LEU A 30 -3.25 2.63 -8.61
N ASN A 31 -2.91 1.80 -9.60
CA ASN A 31 -1.86 0.80 -9.41
C ASN A 31 -0.48 1.42 -9.19
N ARG A 32 -0.17 2.54 -9.85
CA ARG A 32 1.08 3.29 -9.61
C ARG A 32 1.09 3.87 -8.20
N GLU A 33 -0.03 4.44 -7.73
CA GLU A 33 -0.18 4.88 -6.35
C GLU A 33 0.06 3.72 -5.37
N LYS A 34 -0.51 2.54 -5.65
CA LYS A 34 -0.30 1.35 -4.81
C LYS A 34 1.17 0.95 -4.72
N ALA A 35 1.86 0.89 -5.86
CA ALA A 35 3.28 0.55 -5.89
C ALA A 35 4.14 1.57 -5.13
N GLN A 36 3.77 2.86 -5.22
CA GLN A 36 4.42 3.91 -4.44
C GLN A 36 4.18 3.73 -2.94
N LEU A 37 2.94 3.43 -2.52
CA LEU A 37 2.62 3.15 -1.12
C LEU A 37 3.40 1.96 -0.57
N GLU A 38 3.59 0.90 -1.37
CA GLU A 38 4.41 -0.25 -0.96
C GLU A 38 5.87 0.14 -0.72
N THR A 39 6.43 0.97 -1.61
CA THR A 39 7.78 1.51 -1.45
C THR A 39 7.90 2.38 -0.19
N ASP A 40 6.92 3.27 0.04
CA ASP A 40 6.89 4.14 1.22
C ASP A 40 6.81 3.32 2.51
N ILE A 41 5.97 2.28 2.54
CA ILE A 41 5.84 1.39 3.70
C ILE A 41 7.16 0.69 4.00
N GLU A 42 7.85 0.19 2.98
CA GLU A 42 9.16 -0.45 3.15
C GLU A 42 10.19 0.53 3.73
N GLN A 43 10.21 1.78 3.25
CA GLN A 43 11.11 2.80 3.77
C GLN A 43 10.81 3.14 5.23
N ILE A 44 9.53 3.31 5.58
CA ILE A 44 9.15 3.63 6.96
C ILE A 44 9.46 2.44 7.90
N ARG A 45 9.31 1.20 7.44
CA ARG A 45 9.74 0.02 8.23
C ARG A 45 11.24 0.03 8.49
N LYS A 46 12.07 0.34 7.48
CA LYS A 46 13.52 0.50 7.69
C LYS A 46 13.86 1.61 8.70
N GLN A 47 13.10 2.71 8.68
CA GLN A 47 13.24 3.77 9.68
C GLN A 47 12.84 3.29 11.07
N GLN A 48 11.76 2.50 11.17
CA GLN A 48 11.35 1.89 12.43
C GLN A 48 12.45 1.00 12.99
N ASP A 49 12.98 0.06 12.19
CA ASP A 49 14.04 -0.85 12.59
C ASP A 49 15.27 -0.07 13.10
N SER A 50 15.68 0.98 12.37
CA SER A 50 16.79 1.82 12.80
C SER A 50 16.55 2.57 14.11
N ILE A 51 15.30 3.00 14.38
CA ILE A 51 14.96 3.66 15.65
C ILE A 51 14.95 2.63 16.79
N GLU A 52 14.44 1.43 16.54
CA GLU A 52 14.41 0.32 17.50
C GLU A 52 15.83 -0.10 17.89
N ASP A 53 16.73 -0.25 16.93
CA ASP A 53 18.15 -0.56 17.18
C ASP A 53 18.82 0.52 18.04
N GLN A 54 18.67 1.80 17.66
CA GLN A 54 19.22 2.93 18.42
C GLN A 54 18.66 3.03 19.84
N LEU A 55 17.36 2.73 20.00
CA LEU A 55 16.71 2.76 21.30
C LEU A 55 17.21 1.61 22.19
N ALA A 56 17.39 0.41 21.63
CA ALA A 56 17.94 -0.72 22.35
C ALA A 56 19.38 -0.45 22.81
N GLU A 57 20.23 0.12 21.95
CA GLU A 57 21.59 0.53 22.30
C GLU A 57 21.60 1.58 23.41
N ALA A 58 20.75 2.62 23.31
CA ALA A 58 20.69 3.67 24.31
C ALA A 58 20.23 3.17 25.68
N LEU A 59 19.26 2.25 25.71
CA LEU A 59 18.78 1.63 26.94
C LEU A 59 19.85 0.73 27.57
N ALA A 60 20.57 -0.05 26.77
CA ALA A 60 21.66 -0.91 27.24
C ALA A 60 22.83 -0.08 27.80
N GLU A 61 23.18 1.02 27.14
CA GLU A 61 24.23 1.94 27.62
C GLU A 61 23.81 2.62 28.94
N ASP A 62 22.56 3.08 29.07
CA ASP A 62 22.06 3.64 30.33
C ASP A 62 22.15 2.61 31.47
N GLU A 63 21.71 1.38 31.23
CA GLU A 63 21.80 0.28 32.18
C GLU A 63 23.27 0.00 32.59
N PHE A 64 24.18 -0.03 31.62
CA PHE A 64 25.60 -0.24 31.85
C PHE A 64 26.22 0.88 32.69
N GLN A 65 25.91 2.15 32.39
CA GLN A 65 26.39 3.30 33.15
C GLN A 65 25.87 3.31 34.58
N ARG A 66 24.60 2.94 34.79
CA ARG A 66 24.01 2.81 36.14
C ARG A 66 24.73 1.73 36.95
N CYS A 67 25.07 0.60 36.32
CA CYS A 67 25.87 -0.46 36.93
C CYS A 67 27.25 0.04 37.37
N LEU A 68 27.97 0.77 36.50
CA LEU A 68 29.28 1.32 36.83
C LEU A 68 29.24 2.32 38.01
N ASN A 69 28.16 3.09 38.11
CA ASN A 69 27.97 4.07 39.17
C ASN A 69 27.46 3.47 40.49
N GLY A 70 27.33 2.14 40.59
CA GLY A 70 26.84 1.46 41.80
C GLY A 70 25.39 1.80 42.14
N GLN A 71 24.62 2.32 41.19
CA GLN A 71 23.21 2.62 41.39
C GLN A 71 22.39 1.33 41.38
N MET A 72 21.38 1.25 42.23
CA MET A 72 20.48 0.09 42.24
C MET A 72 19.76 0.00 40.88
N MET A 73 19.80 -1.19 40.28
CA MET A 73 19.07 -1.53 39.05
C MET A 73 17.58 -1.41 39.34
N VAL A 74 17.00 -0.27 38.99
CA VAL A 74 15.55 -0.09 38.90
C VAL A 74 15.24 -0.22 37.42
N THR A 75 14.76 -1.39 37.04
CA THR A 75 14.20 -1.64 35.71
C THR A 75 13.01 -0.70 35.52
N PRO A 76 12.90 -0.01 34.37
CA PRO A 76 11.72 0.79 34.08
C PRO A 76 10.47 -0.09 34.19
N ASN A 77 9.39 0.45 34.76
CA ASN A 77 8.11 -0.26 34.75
C ASN A 77 7.48 -0.23 33.35
N ASP A 78 6.44 -1.01 33.14
CA ASP A 78 5.79 -1.14 31.82
C ASP A 78 5.25 0.21 31.31
N ASP A 79 4.72 1.08 32.19
CA ASP A 79 4.20 2.39 31.81
C ASP A 79 5.33 3.32 31.33
N GLU A 80 6.47 3.32 32.01
CA GLU A 80 7.66 4.09 31.62
C GLU A 80 8.22 3.60 30.28
N MET A 81 8.29 2.28 30.07
CA MET A 81 8.70 1.70 28.79
C MET A 81 7.74 2.08 27.67
N MET A 82 6.44 2.04 27.93
CA MET A 82 5.42 2.42 26.96
C MET A 82 5.51 3.89 26.58
N GLU A 83 5.80 4.79 27.52
CA GLU A 83 6.03 6.22 27.21
C GLU A 83 7.30 6.42 26.38
N VAL A 84 8.38 5.68 26.66
CA VAL A 84 9.60 5.69 25.84
C VAL A 84 9.31 5.21 24.42
N PHE A 85 8.56 4.11 24.24
CA PHE A 85 8.18 3.63 22.91
C PHE A 85 7.26 4.60 22.18
N LYS A 86 6.23 5.15 22.84
CA LYS A 86 5.35 6.15 22.23
C LYS A 86 6.13 7.38 21.75
N LYS A 87 7.07 7.87 22.57
CA LYS A 87 7.88 9.04 22.25
C LYS A 87 8.76 8.82 21.02
N ASN A 88 9.37 7.65 20.89
CA ASN A 88 10.34 7.36 19.84
C ASN A 88 9.71 6.76 18.57
N LEU A 89 8.68 5.92 18.72
CA LEU A 89 8.07 5.17 17.62
C LEU A 89 6.65 5.62 17.27
N GLY A 90 5.97 6.40 18.12
CA GLY A 90 4.55 6.74 17.93
C GLY A 90 4.26 7.37 16.58
N THR A 91 5.04 8.37 16.18
CA THR A 91 4.88 9.01 14.85
C THR A 91 5.13 8.03 13.70
N THR A 92 6.09 7.11 13.83
CA THR A 92 6.40 6.11 12.82
C THR A 92 5.26 5.10 12.69
N ILE A 93 4.71 4.65 13.81
CA ILE A 93 3.55 3.75 13.89
C ILE A 93 2.33 4.41 13.25
N ASP A 94 2.03 5.68 13.57
CA ASP A 94 0.90 6.42 13.00
C ASP A 94 1.03 6.55 11.48
N LYS A 95 2.24 6.86 10.98
CA LYS A 95 2.52 6.90 9.54
C LYS A 95 2.29 5.55 8.88
N LEU A 96 2.78 4.45 9.48
CA LEU A 96 2.56 3.11 8.96
C LEU A 96 1.08 2.76 8.93
N ALA A 97 0.35 3.03 10.03
CA ALA A 97 -1.08 2.77 10.13
C ALA A 97 -1.86 3.47 9.00
N SER A 98 -1.61 4.77 8.80
CA SER A 98 -2.25 5.54 7.72
C SER A 98 -1.93 4.97 6.32
N LYS A 99 -0.69 4.54 6.08
CA LYS A 99 -0.28 3.95 4.79
C LYS A 99 -0.93 2.59 4.55
N TYR A 100 -0.99 1.73 5.57
CA TYR A 100 -1.67 0.43 5.47
C TYR A 100 -3.18 0.60 5.27
N GLU A 101 -3.80 1.54 5.97
CA GLU A 101 -5.21 1.87 5.79
C GLU A 101 -5.49 2.32 4.35
N ARG A 102 -4.69 3.27 3.83
CA ARG A 102 -4.84 3.71 2.42
C ARG A 102 -4.67 2.55 1.44
N LYS A 103 -3.71 1.64 1.68
CA LYS A 103 -3.50 0.44 0.85
C LYS A 103 -4.75 -0.45 0.79
N ILE A 104 -5.41 -0.67 1.93
CA ILE A 104 -6.64 -1.47 2.01
C ILE A 104 -7.76 -0.84 1.18
N TYR A 105 -7.99 0.47 1.34
CA TYR A 105 -9.01 1.16 0.54
C TYR A 105 -8.71 1.11 -0.96
N LEU A 106 -7.45 1.32 -1.32
CA LEU A 106 -7.00 1.29 -2.71
C LEU A 106 -7.20 -0.11 -3.33
N ASP A 107 -6.99 -1.18 -2.57
CA ASP A 107 -7.23 -2.55 -3.03
C ASP A 107 -8.69 -2.81 -3.36
N VAL A 108 -9.60 -2.32 -2.52
CA VAL A 108 -11.04 -2.40 -2.76
C VAL A 108 -11.43 -1.60 -4.01
N ASP A 109 -10.91 -0.38 -4.16
CA ASP A 109 -11.22 0.49 -5.29
C ASP A 109 -10.68 -0.08 -6.61
N LEU A 110 -9.44 -0.60 -6.60
CA LEU A 110 -8.84 -1.30 -7.74
C LEU A 110 -9.67 -2.52 -8.15
N GLN A 111 -10.12 -3.33 -7.18
CA GLN A 111 -10.94 -4.50 -7.47
C GLN A 111 -12.29 -4.11 -8.11
N LYS A 112 -12.97 -3.10 -7.55
CA LYS A 112 -14.23 -2.59 -8.11
C LYS A 112 -14.03 -2.04 -9.52
N LEU A 113 -13.01 -1.20 -9.72
CA LEU A 113 -12.73 -0.59 -11.01
C LEU A 113 -12.37 -1.63 -12.07
N LYS A 114 -11.59 -2.65 -11.70
CA LYS A 114 -11.28 -3.78 -12.57
C LYS A 114 -12.55 -4.50 -13.04
N MET A 115 -13.44 -4.85 -12.12
CA MET A 115 -14.70 -5.52 -12.46
C MET A 115 -15.57 -4.67 -13.40
N THR A 116 -15.61 -3.35 -13.18
CA THR A 116 -16.32 -2.42 -14.07
C THR A 116 -15.72 -2.40 -15.47
N ILE A 117 -14.39 -2.30 -15.58
CA ILE A 117 -13.68 -2.32 -16.88
C ILE A 117 -13.93 -3.63 -17.60
N GLU A 118 -13.82 -4.78 -16.92
CA GLU A 118 -14.03 -6.10 -17.53
C GLU A 118 -15.46 -6.24 -18.08
N LYS A 119 -16.48 -5.76 -17.35
CA LYS A 119 -17.88 -5.75 -17.82
C LYS A 119 -18.07 -4.86 -19.05
N GLU A 120 -17.45 -3.69 -19.07
CA GLU A 120 -17.55 -2.78 -20.23
C GLU A 120 -16.83 -3.31 -21.45
N ILE A 121 -15.68 -3.96 -21.28
CA ILE A 121 -14.98 -4.67 -22.36
C ILE A 121 -15.87 -5.76 -22.96
N MET A 122 -16.52 -6.58 -22.11
CA MET A 122 -17.45 -7.60 -22.60
C MET A 122 -18.57 -6.97 -23.44
N LYS A 123 -19.18 -5.89 -22.95
CA LYS A 123 -20.24 -5.18 -23.67
C LYS A 123 -19.79 -4.67 -25.04
N VAL A 124 -18.66 -3.96 -25.13
CA VAL A 124 -18.19 -3.42 -26.42
C VAL A 124 -17.75 -4.52 -27.39
N ASN A 125 -17.27 -5.66 -26.88
CA ASN A 125 -16.94 -6.82 -27.70
C ASN A 125 -18.21 -7.49 -28.26
N GLU A 126 -19.26 -7.61 -27.46
CA GLU A 126 -20.56 -8.14 -27.89
C GLU A 126 -21.20 -7.24 -28.95
N GLU A 127 -21.15 -5.92 -28.76
CA GLU A 127 -21.63 -4.94 -29.74
C GLU A 127 -20.86 -5.02 -31.07
N ALA A 128 -19.54 -5.16 -31.02
CA ALA A 128 -18.72 -5.33 -32.22
C ALA A 128 -19.00 -6.64 -32.94
N ALA A 129 -19.11 -7.76 -32.21
CA ALA A 129 -19.45 -9.06 -32.80
C ALA A 129 -20.83 -9.04 -33.46
N ALA A 130 -21.82 -8.40 -32.82
CA ALA A 130 -23.15 -8.23 -33.41
C ALA A 130 -23.09 -7.39 -34.71
N ALA A 131 -22.32 -6.29 -34.73
CA ALA A 131 -22.15 -5.44 -35.90
C ALA A 131 -21.47 -6.19 -37.07
N GLU A 132 -20.48 -7.04 -36.81
CA GLU A 132 -19.85 -7.90 -37.81
C GLU A 132 -20.85 -8.90 -38.40
N THR A 133 -21.68 -9.54 -37.58
CA THR A 133 -22.70 -10.48 -38.07
C THR A 133 -23.84 -9.82 -38.85
N ALA A 134 -24.17 -8.56 -38.56
CA ALA A 134 -25.21 -7.82 -39.27
C ALA A 134 -24.74 -7.19 -40.59
N SER A 135 -23.42 -7.13 -40.82
CA SER A 135 -22.80 -6.58 -42.03
C SER A 135 -22.26 -7.63 -42.99
N ALA A 136 -22.37 -8.91 -42.63
CA ALA A 136 -22.08 -10.09 -43.46
C ALA A 136 -23.34 -10.65 -44.12
#